data_AF-A0A1Q4EAR2-F1
#
_entry.id   AF-A0A1Q4EAR2-F1
#
_cell.length_a   1.000
_cell.length_b   1.000
_cell.length_c   1.000
_cell.angle_alpha   90.00
_cell.angle_beta   90.00
_cell.angle_gamma   90.00
#
_symmetry.space_group_name_H-M   'P 1'
#
loop_
_entity.id
_entity.type
_entity.pdbx_description
1 polymer ?
#
loop_
_entity_poly.entity_id
_entity_poly.type
_entity_poly.pdbx_seq_one_letter_code
_entity_poly.pdbx_strand_id
1 'polypeptide(L)'
;MDATEPGDVAVRAAIEAVAAGRPVVVVDDADRENEGDLIFAATLATPALLAFTVRHTSGFVCVALTGDQCDRLRLSPMHHDNQDRFGTAYQVTVDLHGTGTGISAAARAATTAALGSPTSSAAEFTKPGHVVPLRARDGGVLTRPGHTEAAVDLVRLAGLPPAGALCEIVSVERPGEMARGPELERFAQEHGLVLVSIEDLIRYRRRAEPAVRRAAATALPTEHGQFTAIGYADPRDGSEHLALVAGPATHDSPVHVHVECLTGDVLRSTSCVCRKELDAAMIRFAAAGNGIVVYLRPAGSAHACSLFPESDADPVVVAAVANEILADLGARSAVGAADPLAVESLAAARRRRRAQPLHSATDTAPLEEEPRYA
;
A
#
# COMPACT_ATOMS: atom_id res chain seq x y z
N MET A 1 17.30 3.24 -13.15
CA MET A 1 16.09 3.02 -13.96
C MET A 1 15.14 2.32 -13.03
N ASP A 2 14.16 3.07 -12.56
CA ASP A 2 13.19 2.63 -11.55
C ASP A 2 12.36 1.50 -12.18
N ALA A 3 12.38 0.32 -11.59
CA ALA A 3 11.59 -0.81 -12.08
C ALA A 3 10.16 -0.59 -11.60
N THR A 4 9.37 0.17 -12.37
CA THR A 4 7.95 0.36 -12.08
C THR A 4 7.27 -1.00 -12.13
N GLU A 5 6.74 -1.47 -11.00
CA GLU A 5 6.02 -2.75 -10.97
C GLU A 5 4.80 -2.71 -11.91
N PRO A 6 4.45 -3.83 -12.56
CA PRO A 6 3.29 -3.89 -13.44
C PRO A 6 1.99 -3.36 -12.80
N GLY A 7 1.78 -3.62 -11.51
CA GLY A 7 0.64 -3.10 -10.74
C GLY A 7 0.61 -1.58 -10.63
N ASP A 8 1.77 -0.92 -10.47
CA ASP A 8 1.86 0.55 -10.42
C ASP A 8 1.44 1.19 -11.75
N VAL A 9 1.77 0.54 -12.87
CA VAL A 9 1.36 1.02 -14.20
C VAL A 9 -0.17 0.97 -14.33
N ALA A 10 -0.80 -0.12 -13.90
CA ALA A 10 -2.25 -0.26 -13.92
C ALA A 10 -2.94 0.77 -13.01
N VAL A 11 -2.44 0.97 -11.79
CA VAL A 11 -2.99 1.96 -10.85
C VAL A 11 -2.88 3.38 -11.41
N ARG A 12 -1.73 3.77 -11.97
CA ARG A 12 -1.56 5.09 -12.61
C ARG A 12 -2.50 5.28 -13.78
N ALA A 13 -2.64 4.27 -14.64
CA ALA A 13 -3.59 4.31 -15.75
C ALA A 13 -5.05 4.44 -15.27
N ALA A 14 -5.41 3.78 -14.16
CA ALA A 14 -6.73 3.90 -13.55
C ALA A 14 -6.98 5.30 -13.00
N ILE A 15 -6.00 5.88 -12.30
CA ILE A 15 -6.05 7.26 -11.80
C ILE A 15 -6.26 8.25 -12.96
N GLU A 16 -5.50 8.11 -14.06
CA GLU A 16 -5.66 8.96 -15.24
C GLU A 16 -7.02 8.78 -15.92
N ALA A 17 -7.53 7.55 -16.01
CA ALA A 17 -8.86 7.27 -16.54
C ALA A 17 -9.96 7.95 -15.71
N VAL A 18 -9.91 7.80 -14.39
CA VAL A 18 -10.86 8.43 -13.45
C VAL A 18 -10.78 9.96 -13.53
N ALA A 19 -9.58 10.53 -13.58
CA ALA A 19 -9.38 11.98 -13.75
C ALA A 19 -10.02 12.50 -15.05
N ALA A 20 -10.00 11.68 -16.12
CA ALA A 20 -10.63 11.99 -17.39
C ALA A 20 -12.16 11.70 -17.43
N GLY A 21 -12.77 11.31 -16.32
CA GLY A 21 -14.20 10.97 -16.24
C GLY A 21 -14.56 9.64 -16.89
N ARG A 22 -13.58 8.77 -17.15
CA ARG A 22 -13.80 7.41 -17.66
C ARG A 22 -13.90 6.42 -16.51
N PRO A 23 -14.77 5.40 -16.61
CA PRO A 23 -14.85 4.36 -15.61
C PRO A 23 -13.65 3.41 -15.70
N VAL A 24 -13.41 2.69 -14.61
CA VAL A 24 -12.42 1.62 -14.48
C VAL A 24 -13.08 0.38 -13.88
N VAL A 25 -12.49 -0.79 -14.09
CA VAL A 25 -12.89 -2.03 -13.41
C VAL A 25 -11.96 -2.22 -12.22
N VAL A 26 -12.52 -2.36 -11.02
CA VAL A 26 -11.77 -2.69 -9.81
C VAL A 26 -12.16 -4.06 -9.32
N VAL A 27 -11.17 -4.90 -9.02
CA VAL A 27 -11.39 -6.25 -8.50
C VAL A 27 -10.79 -6.40 -7.11
N ASP A 28 -11.47 -7.17 -6.26
CA ASP A 28 -10.96 -7.56 -4.94
C ASP A 28 -10.34 -8.96 -4.93
N ASP A 29 -9.88 -9.38 -3.75
CA ASP A 29 -9.23 -10.67 -3.57
C ASP A 29 -10.21 -11.85 -3.75
N ALA A 30 -9.69 -12.98 -4.23
CA ALA A 30 -10.44 -14.22 -4.39
C ALA A 30 -11.06 -14.73 -3.07
N ASP A 31 -10.46 -14.41 -1.92
CA ASP A 31 -10.93 -14.79 -0.59
C ASP A 31 -11.96 -13.80 0.02
N ARG A 32 -12.26 -12.68 -0.67
CA ARG A 32 -13.25 -11.68 -0.23
C ARG A 32 -14.57 -11.83 -0.99
N GLU A 33 -14.90 -10.92 -1.91
CA GLU A 33 -16.11 -11.01 -2.76
C GLU A 33 -15.78 -11.78 -4.05
N ASN A 34 -14.53 -11.69 -4.52
CA ASN A 34 -14.06 -12.23 -5.80
C ASN A 34 -14.92 -11.72 -6.95
N GLU A 35 -15.18 -10.41 -6.94
CA GLU A 35 -16.08 -9.71 -7.87
C GLU A 35 -15.40 -8.47 -8.44
N GLY A 36 -16.01 -7.89 -9.47
CA GLY A 36 -15.51 -6.69 -10.12
C GLY A 36 -16.54 -5.58 -10.18
N ASP A 37 -16.14 -4.38 -9.80
CA ASP A 37 -16.97 -3.19 -9.81
C ASP A 37 -16.59 -2.24 -10.93
N LEU A 38 -17.59 -1.67 -11.59
CA LEU A 38 -17.38 -0.52 -12.44
C LEU A 38 -17.32 0.75 -11.58
N ILE A 39 -16.18 1.41 -11.53
CA ILE A 39 -15.92 2.57 -10.66
C ILE A 39 -15.65 3.83 -11.48
N PHE A 40 -16.23 4.96 -11.09
CA PHE A 40 -15.93 6.28 -11.67
C PHE A 40 -16.13 7.43 -10.67
N ALA A 41 -15.57 8.60 -10.96
CA ALA A 41 -15.73 9.79 -10.12
C ALA A 41 -17.19 10.28 -10.12
N ALA A 42 -17.80 10.35 -8.92
CA ALA A 42 -19.22 10.70 -8.79
C ALA A 42 -19.52 12.09 -9.38
N THR A 43 -18.63 13.07 -9.18
CA THR A 43 -18.77 14.44 -9.72
C THR A 43 -18.77 14.51 -11.24
N LEU A 44 -18.28 13.48 -11.93
CA LEU A 44 -18.22 13.39 -13.39
C LEU A 44 -19.29 12.47 -13.97
N ALA A 45 -20.28 12.08 -13.15
CA ALA A 45 -21.40 11.26 -13.59
C ALA A 45 -22.17 11.92 -14.74
N THR A 46 -22.38 11.17 -15.82
CA THR A 46 -23.21 11.60 -16.96
C THR A 46 -24.34 10.60 -17.20
N PRO A 47 -25.44 11.00 -17.86
CA PRO A 47 -26.51 10.07 -18.22
C PRO A 47 -26.01 8.88 -19.05
N ALA A 48 -25.06 9.11 -19.97
CA ALA A 48 -24.47 8.05 -20.78
C ALA A 48 -23.64 7.06 -19.94
N LEU A 49 -22.85 7.58 -19.00
CA LEU A 49 -22.05 6.76 -18.08
C LEU A 49 -22.94 5.95 -17.14
N LEU A 50 -24.01 6.53 -16.59
CA LEU A 50 -24.96 5.77 -15.78
C LEU A 50 -25.74 4.75 -16.59
N ALA A 51 -26.13 5.07 -17.83
CA ALA A 51 -26.78 4.10 -18.71
C ALA A 51 -25.86 2.92 -19.03
N PHE A 52 -24.57 3.17 -19.28
CA PHE A 52 -23.55 2.14 -19.45
C PHE A 52 -23.41 1.29 -18.18
N THR A 53 -23.27 1.94 -17.02
CA THR A 53 -23.18 1.26 -15.71
C THR A 53 -24.35 0.30 -15.53
N VAL A 54 -25.59 0.80 -15.63
CA VAL A 54 -26.80 0.00 -15.42
C VAL A 54 -26.96 -1.14 -16.44
N ARG A 55 -26.46 -0.95 -17.67
CA ARG A 55 -26.54 -1.99 -18.71
C ARG A 55 -25.68 -3.21 -18.40
N HIS A 56 -24.56 -3.02 -17.71
CA HIS A 56 -23.52 -4.03 -17.52
C HIS A 56 -23.34 -4.48 -16.06
N THR A 57 -24.13 -3.95 -15.13
CA THR A 57 -24.00 -4.19 -13.69
C THR A 57 -25.34 -4.65 -13.09
N SER A 58 -25.33 -4.94 -11.79
CA SER A 58 -26.52 -5.30 -11.01
C SER A 58 -27.62 -4.22 -11.05
N GLY A 59 -27.24 -2.96 -11.35
CA GLY A 59 -28.11 -1.80 -11.33
C GLY A 59 -28.33 -1.23 -9.92
N PHE A 60 -27.74 -1.84 -8.88
CA PHE A 60 -27.74 -1.38 -7.50
C PHE A 60 -26.67 -0.29 -7.28
N VAL A 61 -26.86 0.84 -7.97
CA VAL A 61 -25.87 1.92 -8.07
C VAL A 61 -25.58 2.52 -6.69
N CYS A 62 -24.32 2.43 -6.29
CA CYS A 62 -23.81 2.94 -5.04
C CYS A 62 -22.89 4.16 -5.25
N VAL A 63 -22.78 5.01 -4.22
CA VAL A 63 -21.86 6.15 -4.19
C VAL A 63 -21.08 6.15 -2.89
N ALA A 64 -19.82 5.79 -2.94
CA ALA A 64 -18.90 5.84 -1.82
C ALA A 64 -18.51 7.29 -1.50
N LEU A 65 -18.68 7.66 -0.23
CA LEU A 65 -18.43 8.98 0.31
C LEU A 65 -17.53 8.86 1.55
N THR A 66 -16.74 9.90 1.80
CA THR A 66 -16.04 10.06 3.08
C THR A 66 -17.03 10.26 4.23
N GLY A 67 -16.58 9.98 5.46
CA GLY A 67 -17.39 10.20 6.66
C GLY A 67 -17.93 11.63 6.77
N ASP A 68 -17.08 12.62 6.55
CA ASP A 68 -17.44 14.05 6.59
C ASP A 68 -18.53 14.41 5.55
N GLN A 69 -18.48 13.80 4.36
CA GLN A 69 -19.52 14.00 3.35
C GLN A 69 -20.85 13.40 3.78
N CYS A 70 -20.84 12.17 4.35
CA CYS A 70 -22.05 11.57 4.92
C CYS A 70 -22.65 12.44 6.03
N ASP A 71 -21.81 12.99 6.91
CA ASP A 71 -22.24 13.82 8.04
C ASP A 71 -22.82 15.16 7.56
N ARG A 72 -22.13 15.84 6.62
CA ARG A 72 -22.61 17.07 5.98
C ARG A 72 -23.97 16.89 5.30
N LEU A 73 -24.15 15.77 4.59
CA LEU A 73 -25.38 15.46 3.85
C LEU A 73 -26.46 14.79 4.72
N ARG A 74 -26.18 14.61 6.03
CA ARG A 74 -27.06 13.96 7.01
C ARG A 74 -27.56 12.61 6.51
N LEU A 75 -26.63 11.79 6.01
CA LEU A 75 -26.88 10.44 5.52
C LEU A 75 -26.73 9.47 6.71
N SER A 76 -27.85 9.04 7.27
CA SER A 76 -27.87 8.08 8.36
C SER A 76 -27.69 6.65 7.82
N PRO A 77 -27.16 5.72 8.64
CA PRO A 77 -27.09 4.31 8.29
C PRO A 77 -28.45 3.77 7.86
N MET A 78 -28.47 2.93 6.84
CA MET A 78 -29.71 2.32 6.33
C MET A 78 -30.39 1.45 7.39
N HIS A 79 -29.58 0.78 8.22
CA HIS A 79 -30.02 0.02 9.37
C HIS A 79 -29.09 0.29 10.55
N HIS A 80 -29.63 0.21 11.77
CA HIS A 80 -28.89 0.50 13.01
C HIS A 80 -27.94 -0.63 13.42
N ASP A 81 -28.29 -1.88 13.06
CA ASP A 81 -27.45 -3.07 13.24
C ASP A 81 -26.98 -3.57 11.86
N ASN A 82 -25.71 -3.35 11.53
CA ASN A 82 -25.17 -3.76 10.24
C ASN A 82 -24.73 -5.22 10.28
N GLN A 83 -25.50 -6.08 9.60
CA GLN A 83 -25.27 -7.52 9.53
C GLN A 83 -24.62 -7.96 8.22
N ASP A 84 -24.19 -7.00 7.38
CA ASP A 84 -23.48 -7.30 6.13
C ASP A 84 -22.18 -8.07 6.41
N ARG A 85 -21.97 -9.17 5.68
CA ARG A 85 -20.83 -10.08 5.88
C ARG A 85 -19.48 -9.36 5.79
N PHE A 86 -19.36 -8.36 4.92
CA PHE A 86 -18.13 -7.60 4.69
C PHE A 86 -18.19 -6.21 5.34
N GLY A 87 -19.21 -5.95 6.16
CA GLY A 87 -19.41 -4.70 6.88
C GLY A 87 -19.61 -3.49 5.97
N THR A 88 -20.16 -3.66 4.76
CA THR A 88 -20.45 -2.55 3.84
C THR A 88 -21.41 -1.56 4.51
N ALA A 89 -20.98 -0.29 4.60
CA ALA A 89 -21.67 0.72 5.41
C ALA A 89 -22.72 1.48 4.60
N TYR A 90 -23.82 0.80 4.27
CA TYR A 90 -24.96 1.37 3.56
C TYR A 90 -25.62 2.52 4.33
N GLN A 91 -25.84 3.64 3.66
CA GLN A 91 -26.64 4.75 4.15
C GLN A 91 -28.03 4.73 3.51
N VAL A 92 -28.98 5.45 4.09
CA VAL A 92 -30.32 5.62 3.53
C VAL A 92 -30.25 6.08 2.06
N THR A 93 -31.04 5.46 1.20
CA THR A 93 -31.05 5.79 -0.23
C THR A 93 -31.58 7.19 -0.47
N VAL A 94 -31.15 7.81 -1.57
CA VAL A 94 -31.46 9.21 -1.88
C VAL A 94 -31.75 9.44 -3.35
N ASP A 95 -32.52 10.49 -3.61
CA ASP A 95 -32.67 11.13 -4.92
C ASP A 95 -32.46 12.65 -4.78
N LEU A 96 -31.94 13.27 -5.82
CA LEU A 96 -31.89 14.72 -5.92
C LEU A 96 -33.28 15.30 -6.21
N HIS A 97 -33.62 16.44 -5.62
CA HIS A 97 -34.86 17.15 -5.94
C HIS A 97 -34.92 17.58 -7.41
N GLY A 98 -36.12 17.51 -8.00
CA GLY A 98 -36.36 17.98 -9.36
C GLY A 98 -35.98 17.01 -10.48
N THR A 99 -35.60 15.76 -10.17
CA THR A 99 -35.19 14.74 -11.16
C THR A 99 -36.30 13.76 -11.56
N GLY A 100 -37.57 14.18 -11.48
CA GLY A 100 -38.72 13.34 -11.81
C GLY A 100 -38.90 12.17 -10.83
N THR A 101 -39.01 10.95 -11.33
CA THR A 101 -39.16 9.74 -10.50
C THR A 101 -37.86 9.22 -9.89
N GLY A 102 -36.70 9.80 -10.25
CA GLY A 102 -35.39 9.39 -9.71
C GLY A 102 -34.71 8.22 -10.41
N ILE A 103 -35.44 7.27 -10.99
CA ILE A 103 -34.86 5.99 -11.47
C ILE A 103 -34.11 6.05 -12.82
N SER A 104 -34.38 7.06 -13.65
CA SER A 104 -33.76 7.14 -14.98
C SER A 104 -32.24 7.31 -14.88
N ALA A 105 -31.50 6.93 -15.94
CA ALA A 105 -30.04 7.14 -15.96
C ALA A 105 -29.67 8.62 -15.79
N ALA A 106 -30.47 9.54 -16.35
CA ALA A 106 -30.26 10.97 -16.19
C ALA A 106 -30.50 11.44 -14.75
N ALA A 107 -31.56 10.94 -14.11
CA ALA A 107 -31.88 11.29 -12.73
C ALA A 107 -30.84 10.74 -11.75
N ARG A 108 -30.47 9.45 -11.89
CA ARG A 108 -29.40 8.85 -11.07
C ARG A 108 -28.05 9.51 -11.31
N ALA A 109 -27.72 9.90 -12.55
CA ALA A 109 -26.50 10.66 -12.82
C ALA A 109 -26.46 12.00 -12.08
N ALA A 110 -27.57 12.74 -12.09
CA ALA A 110 -27.69 14.00 -11.37
C ALA A 110 -27.56 13.80 -9.85
N THR A 111 -28.22 12.78 -9.29
CA THR A 111 -28.09 12.41 -7.87
C THR A 111 -26.65 12.03 -7.51
N THR A 112 -25.99 11.19 -8.31
CA THR A 112 -24.59 10.79 -8.12
C THR A 112 -23.65 11.99 -8.15
N ALA A 113 -23.80 12.89 -9.14
CA ALA A 113 -22.99 14.10 -9.23
C ALA A 113 -23.20 15.05 -8.05
N ALA A 114 -24.44 15.22 -7.61
CA ALA A 114 -24.76 16.05 -6.44
C ALA A 114 -24.19 15.46 -5.13
N LEU A 115 -24.21 14.14 -4.96
CA LEU A 115 -23.59 13.48 -3.80
C LEU A 115 -22.07 13.73 -3.73
N GLY A 116 -21.40 13.68 -4.88
CA GLY A 116 -19.97 13.97 -4.98
C GLY A 116 -19.62 15.46 -4.84
N SER A 117 -20.60 16.36 -5.00
CA SER A 117 -20.36 17.80 -4.98
C SER A 117 -19.96 18.30 -3.58
N PRO A 118 -18.88 19.11 -3.46
CA PRO A 118 -18.49 19.72 -2.20
C PRO A 118 -19.49 20.80 -1.74
N THR A 119 -20.33 21.32 -2.64
CA THR A 119 -21.25 22.44 -2.33
C THR A 119 -22.68 22.01 -2.07
N SER A 120 -23.05 20.77 -2.38
CA SER A 120 -24.42 20.30 -2.13
C SER A 120 -24.73 20.23 -0.63
N SER A 121 -26.00 20.31 -0.30
CA SER A 121 -26.52 20.33 1.05
C SER A 121 -27.53 19.20 1.26
N ALA A 122 -27.73 18.80 2.52
CA ALA A 122 -28.70 17.76 2.87
C ALA A 122 -30.13 18.07 2.39
N ALA A 123 -30.48 19.35 2.22
CA ALA A 123 -31.82 19.80 1.81
C ALA A 123 -32.12 19.59 0.31
N GLU A 124 -31.09 19.29 -0.49
CA GLU A 124 -31.26 18.99 -1.93
C GLU A 124 -31.74 17.55 -2.18
N PHE A 125 -31.71 16.68 -1.16
CA PHE A 125 -31.98 15.26 -1.32
C PHE A 125 -33.28 14.83 -0.61
N THR A 126 -34.07 14.01 -1.30
CA THR A 126 -35.15 13.22 -0.70
C THR A 126 -34.62 11.88 -0.20
N LYS A 127 -35.22 11.37 0.88
CA LYS A 127 -34.98 10.03 1.46
C LYS A 127 -36.34 9.35 1.64
N PRO A 128 -36.57 8.11 1.15
CA PRO A 128 -35.65 7.29 0.35
C PRO A 128 -35.50 7.79 -1.11
N GLY A 129 -34.65 7.13 -1.89
CA GLY A 129 -34.51 7.30 -3.34
C GLY A 129 -33.83 6.11 -4.03
N HIS A 130 -33.16 6.33 -5.16
CA HIS A 130 -32.68 5.25 -6.05
C HIS A 130 -31.15 5.15 -6.18
N VAL A 131 -30.40 5.98 -5.45
CA VAL A 131 -28.94 5.87 -5.34
C VAL A 131 -28.59 5.54 -3.89
N VAL A 132 -27.64 4.63 -3.68
CA VAL A 132 -27.26 4.12 -2.35
C VAL A 132 -25.93 4.72 -1.91
N PRO A 133 -25.90 5.68 -0.98
CA PRO A 133 -24.63 6.18 -0.48
C PRO A 133 -23.97 5.14 0.43
N LEU A 134 -22.65 5.01 0.34
CA LEU A 134 -21.82 4.16 1.19
C LEU A 134 -20.84 5.02 1.97
N ARG A 135 -20.66 4.75 3.27
CA ARG A 135 -19.66 5.46 4.09
C ARG A 135 -18.33 4.71 4.07
N ALA A 136 -17.34 5.25 3.38
CA ALA A 136 -15.98 4.70 3.40
C ALA A 136 -15.35 4.86 4.79
N ARG A 137 -14.50 3.90 5.16
CA ARG A 137 -13.67 4.00 6.37
C ARG A 137 -12.59 5.05 6.19
N ASP A 138 -12.29 5.76 7.28
CA ASP A 138 -11.12 6.62 7.34
C ASP A 138 -9.87 5.78 7.08
N GLY A 139 -8.91 6.31 6.31
CA GLY A 139 -7.72 5.59 5.84
C GLY A 139 -7.91 4.84 4.51
N GLY A 140 -9.15 4.65 4.03
CA GLY A 140 -9.41 4.05 2.72
C GLY A 140 -8.99 2.59 2.65
N VAL A 141 -8.44 2.14 1.51
CA VAL A 141 -8.11 0.73 1.27
C VAL A 141 -7.04 0.18 2.22
N LEU A 142 -6.26 1.07 2.85
CA LEU A 142 -5.28 0.71 3.87
C LEU A 142 -5.95 0.26 5.19
N THR A 143 -7.19 0.70 5.45
CA THR A 143 -7.95 0.35 6.65
C THR A 143 -9.00 -0.72 6.36
N ARG A 144 -9.67 -0.67 5.21
CA ARG A 144 -10.60 -1.72 4.75
C ARG A 144 -10.38 -1.96 3.25
N PRO A 145 -9.95 -3.16 2.84
CA PRO A 145 -9.67 -3.47 1.43
C PRO A 145 -10.97 -3.78 0.65
N GLY A 146 -11.90 -2.82 0.58
CA GLY A 146 -13.18 -2.98 -0.10
C GLY A 146 -13.39 -1.99 -1.26
N HIS A 147 -14.31 -2.32 -2.17
CA HIS A 147 -14.66 -1.50 -3.34
C HIS A 147 -15.11 -0.08 -2.95
N THR A 148 -15.80 0.07 -1.81
CA THR A 148 -16.20 1.37 -1.25
C THR A 148 -14.98 2.28 -1.02
N GLU A 149 -13.96 1.77 -0.34
CA GLU A 149 -12.74 2.51 -0.06
C GLU A 149 -11.92 2.75 -1.33
N ALA A 150 -11.82 1.75 -2.21
CA ALA A 150 -11.10 1.86 -3.48
C ALA A 150 -11.68 2.96 -4.38
N ALA A 151 -13.02 3.08 -4.42
CA ALA A 151 -13.70 4.13 -5.17
C ALA A 151 -13.32 5.53 -4.67
N VAL A 152 -13.32 5.75 -3.36
CA VAL A 152 -12.92 7.04 -2.75
C VAL A 152 -11.45 7.33 -2.99
N ASP A 153 -10.59 6.32 -2.84
CA ASP A 153 -9.14 6.49 -2.97
C ASP A 153 -8.69 6.78 -4.40
N LEU A 154 -9.21 6.06 -5.40
CA LEU A 154 -8.90 6.34 -6.80
C LEU A 154 -9.31 7.75 -7.21
N VAL A 155 -10.50 8.19 -6.79
CA VAL A 155 -11.00 9.55 -7.08
C VAL A 155 -10.15 10.60 -6.37
N ARG A 156 -9.72 10.35 -5.13
CA ARG A 156 -8.79 11.24 -4.41
C ARG A 156 -7.44 11.33 -5.11
N LEU A 157 -6.86 10.20 -5.50
CA LEU A 157 -5.57 10.14 -6.20
C LEU A 157 -5.66 10.81 -7.59
N ALA A 158 -6.84 10.81 -8.22
CA ALA A 158 -7.13 11.54 -9.45
C ALA A 158 -7.27 13.07 -9.25
N GLY A 159 -7.12 13.58 -8.01
CA GLY A 159 -7.21 15.01 -7.71
C GLY A 159 -8.64 15.57 -7.73
N LEU A 160 -9.65 14.70 -7.62
CA LEU A 160 -11.07 15.07 -7.63
C LEU A 160 -11.66 15.03 -6.21
N PRO A 161 -12.83 15.66 -5.97
CA PRO A 161 -13.56 15.52 -4.70
C PRO A 161 -13.81 14.03 -4.38
N PRO A 162 -13.48 13.54 -3.17
CA PRO A 162 -13.30 12.12 -2.88
C PRO A 162 -14.63 11.36 -2.74
N ALA A 163 -15.33 11.21 -3.86
CA ALA A 163 -16.60 10.50 -3.98
C ALA A 163 -16.61 9.66 -5.27
N GLY A 164 -16.75 8.35 -5.13
CA GLY A 164 -16.76 7.41 -6.26
C GLY A 164 -18.10 6.70 -6.39
N ALA A 165 -18.62 6.59 -7.60
CA ALA A 165 -19.75 5.72 -7.91
C ALA A 165 -19.24 4.32 -8.25
N LEU A 166 -19.97 3.30 -7.82
CA LEU A 166 -19.63 1.89 -8.03
C LEU A 166 -20.89 1.05 -8.23
N CYS A 167 -20.76 -0.03 -9.00
CA CYS A 167 -21.77 -1.06 -9.15
C CYS A 167 -21.13 -2.34 -9.70
N GLU A 168 -21.53 -3.48 -9.15
CA GLU A 168 -20.94 -4.78 -9.39
C GLU A 168 -21.33 -5.32 -10.78
N ILE A 169 -20.35 -5.84 -11.54
CA ILE A 169 -20.53 -6.33 -12.90
C ILE A 169 -21.14 -7.74 -12.87
N VAL A 170 -22.28 -7.91 -13.56
CA VAL A 170 -22.98 -9.19 -13.65
C VAL A 170 -22.39 -10.07 -14.75
N SER A 171 -22.41 -11.38 -14.57
CA SER A 171 -21.90 -12.33 -15.56
C SER A 171 -22.87 -12.46 -16.74
N VAL A 172 -22.32 -12.38 -17.95
CA VAL A 172 -23.04 -12.73 -19.19
C VAL A 172 -22.81 -14.21 -19.56
N GLU A 173 -21.71 -14.80 -19.06
CA GLU A 173 -21.36 -16.20 -19.30
C GLU A 173 -22.14 -17.15 -18.38
N ARG A 174 -22.43 -16.71 -17.15
CA ARG A 174 -23.21 -17.44 -16.14
C ARG A 174 -24.37 -16.58 -15.63
N PRO A 175 -25.51 -16.55 -16.35
CA PRO A 175 -26.67 -15.76 -15.93
C PRO A 175 -27.13 -16.11 -14.51
N GLY A 176 -27.22 -15.09 -13.65
CA GLY A 176 -27.55 -15.23 -12.22
C GLY A 176 -26.34 -15.17 -11.29
N GLU A 177 -25.12 -15.12 -11.82
CA GLU A 177 -23.88 -14.92 -11.08
C GLU A 177 -23.21 -13.57 -11.41
N MET A 178 -22.19 -13.23 -10.63
CA MET A 178 -21.33 -12.07 -10.85
C MET A 178 -20.14 -12.43 -11.74
N ALA A 179 -19.65 -11.47 -12.52
CA ALA A 179 -18.50 -11.67 -13.39
C ALA A 179 -17.21 -11.80 -12.56
N ARG A 180 -16.29 -12.68 -12.97
CA ARG A 180 -15.04 -12.96 -12.23
C ARG A 180 -13.84 -13.16 -13.15
N GLY A 181 -12.65 -12.84 -12.64
CA GLY A 181 -11.35 -13.16 -13.25
C GLY A 181 -11.32 -12.95 -14.76
N PRO A 182 -11.16 -14.00 -15.60
CA PRO A 182 -11.05 -13.85 -17.04
C PRO A 182 -12.24 -13.17 -17.73
N GLU A 183 -13.46 -13.25 -17.18
CA GLU A 183 -14.62 -12.55 -17.75
C GLU A 183 -14.48 -11.03 -17.58
N LEU A 184 -13.99 -10.58 -16.42
CA LEU A 184 -13.74 -9.16 -16.14
C LEU A 184 -12.58 -8.61 -17.00
N GLU A 185 -11.54 -9.42 -17.22
CA GLU A 185 -10.44 -9.06 -18.14
C GLU A 185 -10.95 -8.84 -19.57
N ARG A 186 -11.80 -9.76 -20.07
CA ARG A 186 -12.44 -9.62 -21.39
C ARG A 186 -13.36 -8.41 -21.46
N PHE A 187 -14.18 -8.20 -20.42
CA PHE A 187 -15.08 -7.05 -20.34
C PHE A 187 -14.29 -5.73 -20.39
N ALA A 188 -13.20 -5.62 -19.61
CA ALA A 188 -12.35 -4.45 -19.62
C ALA A 188 -11.72 -4.23 -21.01
N GLN A 189 -11.24 -5.29 -21.66
CA GLN A 189 -10.68 -5.21 -23.01
C GLN A 189 -11.72 -4.79 -24.06
N GLU A 190 -12.92 -5.38 -24.06
CA GLU A 190 -14.00 -5.09 -25.00
C GLU A 190 -14.44 -3.62 -24.93
N HIS A 191 -14.50 -3.06 -23.72
CA HIS A 191 -14.94 -1.69 -23.49
C HIS A 191 -13.81 -0.67 -23.38
N GLY A 192 -12.55 -1.09 -23.54
CA GLY A 192 -11.38 -0.22 -23.45
C GLY A 192 -11.20 0.41 -22.05
N LEU A 193 -11.54 -0.34 -21.01
CA LEU A 193 -11.44 0.07 -19.60
C LEU A 193 -10.13 -0.42 -18.98
N VAL A 194 -9.63 0.34 -18.01
CA VAL A 194 -8.51 -0.11 -17.18
C VAL A 194 -9.04 -1.05 -16.11
N LEU A 195 -8.39 -2.20 -15.93
CA LEU A 195 -8.62 -3.12 -14.82
C LEU A 195 -7.49 -2.96 -13.80
N VAL A 196 -7.86 -2.85 -12.52
CA VAL A 196 -6.91 -2.73 -11.40
C VAL A 196 -7.40 -3.53 -10.21
N SER A 197 -6.48 -4.11 -9.42
CA SER A 197 -6.84 -4.80 -8.18
C SER A 197 -6.78 -3.84 -6.98
N ILE A 198 -7.60 -4.09 -5.96
CA ILE A 198 -7.50 -3.40 -4.67
C ILE A 198 -6.12 -3.64 -4.04
N GLU A 199 -5.54 -4.83 -4.24
CA GLU A 199 -4.21 -5.18 -3.75
C GLU A 199 -3.13 -4.26 -4.35
N ASP A 200 -3.15 -4.05 -5.66
CA ASP A 200 -2.21 -3.13 -6.32
C ASP A 200 -2.42 -1.68 -5.87
N LEU A 201 -3.67 -1.26 -5.65
CA LEU A 201 -3.97 0.06 -5.10
C LEU A 201 -3.41 0.24 -3.68
N ILE A 202 -3.49 -0.80 -2.83
CA ILE A 202 -2.89 -0.80 -1.49
C ILE A 202 -1.37 -0.66 -1.58
N ARG A 203 -0.71 -1.48 -2.41
CA ARG A 203 0.74 -1.41 -2.62
C ARG A 203 1.16 -0.03 -3.13
N TYR A 204 0.43 0.50 -4.12
CA TYR A 204 0.67 1.83 -4.67
C TYR A 204 0.55 2.92 -3.60
N ARG A 205 -0.53 2.94 -2.81
CA ARG A 205 -0.74 3.95 -1.76
C ARG A 205 0.33 3.86 -0.66
N ARG A 206 0.72 2.65 -0.25
CA ARG A 206 1.81 2.45 0.74
C ARG A 206 3.14 3.04 0.25
N ARG A 207 3.43 2.96 -1.05
CA ARG A 207 4.65 3.54 -1.65
C ARG A 207 4.56 5.04 -1.90
N ALA A 208 3.40 5.53 -2.35
CA ALA A 208 3.25 6.89 -2.87
C ALA A 208 2.93 7.94 -1.79
N GLU A 209 2.36 7.56 -0.65
CA GLU A 209 1.97 8.48 0.41
C GLU A 209 3.05 8.52 1.52
N PRO A 210 3.72 9.67 1.75
CA PRO A 210 4.66 9.82 2.85
C PRO A 210 3.90 9.78 4.17
N ALA A 211 4.31 8.90 5.09
CA ALA A 211 3.49 8.56 6.23
C ALA A 211 4.16 8.75 7.58
N VAL A 212 5.47 8.59 7.71
CA VAL A 212 6.07 8.66 9.04
C VAL A 212 6.03 10.08 9.61
N ARG A 213 5.63 10.19 10.88
CA ARG A 213 5.59 11.45 11.62
C ARG A 213 6.44 11.35 12.86
N ARG A 214 7.23 12.40 13.15
CA ARG A 214 7.95 12.50 14.43
C ARG A 214 6.94 12.46 15.59
N ALA A 215 7.06 11.45 16.44
CA ALA A 215 6.21 11.26 17.62
C ALA A 215 6.89 11.78 18.90
N ALA A 216 8.20 11.58 19.03
CA ALA A 216 8.97 12.01 20.19
C ALA A 216 10.46 12.21 19.83
N ALA A 217 11.18 12.98 20.65
CA ALA A 217 12.62 13.09 20.57
C ALA A 217 13.23 13.21 21.97
N THR A 218 14.34 12.52 22.23
CA THR A 218 15.04 12.58 23.52
C THR A 218 16.55 12.34 23.35
N ALA A 219 17.33 12.80 24.33
CA ALA A 219 18.72 12.36 24.46
C ALA A 219 18.75 10.90 24.95
N LEU A 220 19.54 10.06 24.30
CA LEU A 220 19.71 8.66 24.62
C LEU A 220 21.20 8.36 24.86
N PRO A 221 21.67 8.44 26.12
CA PRO A 221 22.97 7.91 26.49
C PRO A 221 22.94 6.38 26.41
N THR A 222 23.92 5.78 25.75
CA THR A 222 24.05 4.32 25.58
C THR A 222 25.45 3.86 26.00
N GLU A 223 25.67 2.55 26.10
CA GLU A 223 27.02 1.99 26.28
C GLU A 223 27.97 2.31 25.12
N HIS A 224 27.43 2.68 23.95
CA HIS A 224 28.20 3.02 22.75
C HIS A 224 28.50 4.53 22.65
N GLY A 225 27.80 5.37 23.40
CA GLY A 225 27.95 6.82 23.39
C GLY A 225 26.62 7.58 23.41
N GLN A 226 26.67 8.87 23.08
CA GLN A 226 25.52 9.77 23.12
C GLN A 226 24.80 9.83 21.78
N PHE A 227 23.48 9.68 21.79
CA PHE A 227 22.62 9.83 20.62
C PHE A 227 21.45 10.76 20.92
N THR A 228 20.89 11.36 19.88
CA THR A 228 19.50 11.83 19.91
C THR A 228 18.63 10.73 19.32
N ALA A 229 17.68 10.23 20.10
CA ALA A 229 16.70 9.25 19.66
C ALA A 229 15.41 9.98 19.24
N ILE A 230 14.96 9.73 18.01
CA ILE A 230 13.74 10.31 17.44
C ILE A 230 12.80 9.17 17.08
N GLY A 231 11.64 9.14 17.71
CA GLY A 231 10.58 8.17 17.41
C GLY A 231 9.73 8.66 16.25
N TYR A 232 9.44 7.76 15.30
CA TYR A 232 8.56 8.00 14.16
C TYR A 232 7.37 7.05 14.24
N ALA A 233 6.16 7.57 14.13
CA ALA A 233 4.94 6.78 14.03
C ALA A 233 4.47 6.73 12.57
N ASP A 234 4.13 5.54 12.09
CA ASP A 234 3.49 5.33 10.80
C ASP A 234 1.97 5.20 11.00
N PRO A 235 1.16 6.19 10.58
CA PRO A 235 -0.29 6.14 10.69
C PRO A 235 -0.93 5.12 9.72
N ARG A 236 -0.19 4.58 8.74
CA ARG A 236 -0.70 3.59 7.78
C ARG A 236 -0.97 2.25 8.45
N ASP A 237 -0.08 1.84 9.36
CA ASP A 237 -0.11 0.51 9.99
C ASP A 237 0.06 0.55 11.51
N GLY A 238 0.25 1.74 12.09
CA GLY A 238 0.44 1.95 13.53
C GLY A 238 1.83 1.57 14.03
N SER A 239 2.78 1.26 13.14
CA SER A 239 4.14 0.90 13.53
C SER A 239 4.93 2.11 14.06
N GLU A 240 5.92 1.83 14.89
CA GLU A 240 6.80 2.84 15.47
C GLU A 240 8.26 2.50 15.19
N HIS A 241 8.98 3.45 14.62
CA HIS A 241 10.38 3.34 14.23
C HIS A 241 11.25 4.31 15.03
N LEU A 242 12.56 4.09 15.01
CA LEU A 242 13.50 4.93 15.74
C LEU A 242 14.64 5.38 14.84
N ALA A 243 15.01 6.65 14.90
CA ALA A 243 16.28 7.14 14.38
C ALA A 243 17.21 7.51 15.54
N LEU A 244 18.41 6.95 15.57
CA LEU A 244 19.48 7.30 16.49
C LEU A 244 20.50 8.17 15.75
N VAL A 245 20.60 9.43 16.14
CA VAL A 245 21.47 10.41 15.49
C VAL A 245 22.66 10.71 16.40
N ALA A 246 23.87 10.42 15.93
CA ALA A 246 25.11 10.83 16.57
C ALA A 246 25.52 12.21 16.03
N GLY A 247 25.45 13.23 16.88
CA GLY A 247 25.74 14.62 16.49
C GLY A 247 24.65 15.26 15.59
N PRO A 248 24.95 16.38 14.92
CA PRO A 248 24.02 17.01 13.98
C PRO A 248 23.87 16.17 12.70
N ALA A 249 22.63 15.86 12.32
CA ALA A 249 22.35 15.24 11.03
C ALA A 249 22.67 16.20 9.88
N THR A 250 23.36 15.68 8.87
CA THR A 250 23.69 16.41 7.64
C THR A 250 23.36 15.57 6.43
N HIS A 251 23.30 16.21 5.27
CA HIS A 251 23.07 15.55 4.00
C HIS A 251 24.02 14.38 3.73
N ASP A 252 25.28 14.49 4.15
CA ASP A 252 26.30 13.46 3.91
C ASP A 252 26.62 12.63 5.17
N SER A 253 25.76 12.67 6.19
CA SER A 253 25.88 11.80 7.37
C SER A 253 25.79 10.32 6.96
N PRO A 254 26.69 9.45 7.46
CA PRO A 254 26.62 8.03 7.17
C PRO A 254 25.36 7.41 7.79
N VAL A 255 24.74 6.49 7.06
CA VAL A 255 23.47 5.87 7.44
C VAL A 255 23.65 4.36 7.61
N HIS A 256 23.04 3.78 8.64
CA HIS A 256 22.83 2.36 8.78
C HIS A 256 21.33 2.09 8.98
N VAL A 257 20.72 1.32 8.09
CA VAL A 257 19.31 0.89 8.22
C VAL A 257 19.29 -0.51 8.79
N HIS A 258 18.58 -0.68 9.90
CA HIS A 258 18.49 -1.92 10.65
C HIS A 258 17.01 -2.29 10.80
N VAL A 259 16.64 -3.52 10.43
CA VAL A 259 15.30 -4.05 10.68
C VAL A 259 15.35 -4.85 11.97
N GLU A 260 14.37 -4.63 12.85
CA GLU A 260 14.25 -5.27 14.17
C GLU A 260 14.59 -6.76 14.13
N CYS A 261 15.39 -7.22 15.09
CA CYS A 261 15.56 -8.64 15.37
C CYS A 261 15.48 -8.87 16.88
N LEU A 262 14.31 -9.22 17.40
CA LEU A 262 14.07 -9.42 18.83
C LEU A 262 15.06 -10.40 19.47
N THR A 263 15.32 -11.54 18.80
CA THR A 263 16.25 -12.56 19.30
C THR A 263 17.69 -12.10 19.28
N GLY A 264 18.12 -11.39 18.23
CA GLY A 264 19.48 -10.87 18.11
C GLY A 264 19.71 -9.68 19.04
N ASP A 265 18.94 -8.62 18.83
CA ASP A 265 19.18 -7.28 19.37
C ASP A 265 18.88 -7.23 20.87
N VAL A 266 17.77 -7.84 21.30
CA VAL A 266 17.32 -7.80 22.70
C VAL A 266 17.84 -9.00 23.49
N LEU A 267 17.64 -10.22 22.98
CA LEU A 267 17.99 -11.45 23.70
C LEU A 267 19.45 -11.89 23.50
N ARG A 268 20.22 -11.18 22.67
CA ARG A 268 21.65 -11.42 22.44
C ARG A 268 21.95 -12.80 21.87
N SER A 269 21.04 -13.32 21.03
CA SER A 269 21.20 -14.60 20.35
C SER A 269 22.51 -14.65 19.56
N THR A 270 23.20 -15.78 19.63
CA THR A 270 24.40 -16.06 18.83
C THR A 270 24.08 -16.74 17.50
N SER A 271 22.81 -17.01 17.21
CA SER A 271 22.36 -17.70 16.00
C SER A 271 22.24 -16.77 14.78
N CYS A 272 22.32 -15.45 14.98
CA CYS A 272 22.35 -14.45 13.92
C CYS A 272 23.43 -13.39 14.21
N VAL A 273 23.69 -12.50 13.24
CA VAL A 273 24.67 -11.42 13.36
C VAL A 273 24.06 -10.04 13.57
N CYS A 274 22.73 -9.90 13.55
CA CYS A 274 21.99 -8.63 13.58
C CYS A 274 22.51 -7.67 14.67
N ARG A 275 22.62 -8.16 15.91
CA ARG A 275 23.15 -7.35 17.02
C ARG A 275 24.57 -6.85 16.77
N LYS A 276 25.45 -7.69 16.23
CA LYS A 276 26.85 -7.30 16.00
C LYS A 276 26.95 -6.19 14.95
N GLU A 277 26.06 -6.22 13.95
CA GLU A 277 25.98 -5.19 12.92
C GLU A 277 25.45 -3.87 13.51
N LEU A 278 24.38 -3.94 14.30
CA LEU A 278 23.82 -2.80 15.01
C LEU A 278 24.84 -2.16 15.98
N ASP A 279 25.44 -2.97 16.87
CA ASP A 279 26.44 -2.51 17.84
C ASP A 279 27.63 -1.86 17.11
N ALA A 280 28.10 -2.44 16.00
CA ALA A 280 29.21 -1.90 15.22
C ALA A 280 28.89 -0.53 14.59
N ALA A 281 27.68 -0.37 14.05
CA ALA A 281 27.24 0.91 13.50
C ALA A 281 27.14 1.99 14.59
N MET A 282 26.52 1.67 15.73
CA MET A 282 26.39 2.58 16.86
C MET A 282 27.75 3.01 17.41
N ILE A 283 28.67 2.06 17.65
CA ILE A 283 30.03 2.37 18.15
C ILE A 283 30.74 3.33 17.20
N ARG A 284 30.71 3.04 15.89
CA ARG A 284 31.40 3.86 14.89
C ARG A 284 30.82 5.27 14.82
N PHE A 285 29.50 5.41 14.78
CA PHE A 285 28.87 6.72 14.62
C PHE A 285 28.99 7.57 15.89
N ALA A 286 28.87 6.96 17.07
CA ALA A 286 29.11 7.66 18.32
C ALA A 286 30.55 8.16 18.44
N ALA A 287 31.54 7.32 18.10
CA ALA A 287 32.95 7.70 18.13
C ALA A 287 33.28 8.85 17.14
N ALA A 288 32.62 8.88 15.99
CA ALA A 288 32.78 9.93 14.99
C ALA A 288 31.99 11.21 15.30
N GLY A 289 30.99 11.14 16.21
CA GLY A 289 30.03 12.22 16.43
C GLY A 289 29.21 12.57 15.18
N ASN A 290 29.08 11.62 14.24
CA ASN A 290 28.37 11.79 12.98
C ASN A 290 27.84 10.44 12.49
N GLY A 291 26.53 10.33 12.37
CA GLY A 291 25.87 9.19 11.71
C GLY A 291 24.43 9.00 12.18
N ILE A 292 23.68 8.22 11.42
CA ILE A 292 22.28 7.93 11.65
C ILE A 292 22.07 6.42 11.60
N VAL A 293 21.54 5.85 12.68
CA VAL A 293 20.97 4.50 12.65
C VAL A 293 19.45 4.62 12.54
N VAL A 294 18.86 4.07 11.47
CA VAL A 294 17.41 3.94 11.32
C VAL A 294 17.04 2.52 11.74
N TYR A 295 16.37 2.38 12.88
CA TYR A 295 15.86 1.13 13.40
C TYR A 295 14.38 0.99 13.06
N LEU A 296 14.09 0.13 12.09
CA LEU A 296 12.75 -0.11 11.56
C LEU A 296 12.12 -1.28 12.30
N ARG A 297 10.88 -1.06 12.74
CA ARG A 297 10.02 -2.08 13.34
C ARG A 297 8.76 -2.18 12.49
N PRO A 298 8.71 -3.07 11.49
CA PRO A 298 7.52 -3.28 10.68
C PRO A 298 6.32 -3.66 11.55
N ALA A 299 5.11 -3.33 11.11
CA ALA A 299 3.90 -3.78 11.80
C ALA A 299 3.78 -5.32 11.79
N GLY A 300 3.09 -5.86 12.80
CA GLY A 300 2.85 -7.30 12.94
C GLY A 300 3.61 -7.94 14.09
N SER A 301 3.93 -9.23 13.93
CA SER A 301 4.66 -10.00 14.94
C SER A 301 6.11 -9.52 15.05
N ALA A 302 6.70 -9.64 16.23
CA ALA A 302 8.10 -9.29 16.43
C ALA A 302 9.00 -10.09 15.48
N HIS A 303 9.84 -9.39 14.71
CA HIS A 303 10.76 -10.05 13.80
C HIS A 303 11.89 -10.72 14.60
N ALA A 304 12.16 -11.99 14.33
CA ALA A 304 13.11 -12.78 15.09
C ALA A 304 13.81 -13.80 14.17
N CYS A 305 15.05 -13.49 13.79
CA CYS A 305 15.86 -14.41 13.00
C CYS A 305 15.95 -15.78 13.68
N SER A 306 15.94 -16.83 12.84
CA SER A 306 16.03 -18.25 13.25
C SER A 306 14.82 -18.82 14.00
N LEU A 307 13.81 -18.01 14.35
CA LEU A 307 12.54 -18.48 14.90
C LEU A 307 11.43 -18.51 13.84
N PHE A 308 11.38 -17.48 13.00
CA PHE A 308 10.44 -17.40 11.88
C PHE A 308 11.21 -17.48 10.56
N PRO A 309 10.76 -18.33 9.61
CA PRO A 309 11.50 -18.60 8.37
C PRO A 309 11.48 -17.44 7.37
N GLU A 310 10.51 -16.52 7.44
CA GLU A 310 10.41 -15.35 6.57
C GLU A 310 9.96 -14.11 7.35
N SER A 311 10.47 -12.95 6.95
CA SER A 311 9.97 -11.65 7.41
C SER A 311 8.75 -11.28 6.57
N ASP A 312 7.61 -11.02 7.20
CA ASP A 312 6.43 -10.49 6.51
C ASP A 312 6.63 -9.03 6.02
N ALA A 313 7.78 -8.42 6.33
CA ALA A 313 8.07 -7.04 5.96
C ALA A 313 8.52 -6.94 4.49
N ASP A 314 7.69 -6.32 3.66
CA ASP A 314 8.00 -6.00 2.27
C ASP A 314 9.27 -5.12 2.18
N PRO A 315 10.36 -5.59 1.55
CA PRO A 315 11.61 -4.85 1.40
C PRO A 315 11.45 -3.47 0.77
N VAL A 316 10.47 -3.30 -0.12
CA VAL A 316 10.19 -2.02 -0.79
C VAL A 316 9.58 -1.03 0.20
N VAL A 317 8.66 -1.50 1.05
CA VAL A 317 8.03 -0.68 2.10
C VAL A 317 9.07 -0.27 3.14
N VAL A 318 9.92 -1.20 3.58
CA VAL A 318 11.04 -0.93 4.51
C VAL A 318 11.96 0.17 3.95
N ALA A 319 12.32 0.08 2.67
CA ALA A 319 13.15 1.09 2.01
C ALA A 319 12.45 2.45 1.90
N ALA A 320 11.15 2.48 1.58
CA ALA A 320 10.37 3.71 1.50
C ALA A 320 10.32 4.42 2.86
N VAL A 321 9.99 3.69 3.93
CA VAL A 321 9.96 4.22 5.30
C VAL A 321 11.33 4.76 5.73
N ALA A 322 12.41 4.02 5.48
CA ALA A 322 13.76 4.49 5.78
C ALA A 322 14.05 5.82 5.07
N ASN A 323 13.71 5.92 3.79
CA ASN A 323 13.95 7.11 2.98
C ASN A 323 13.10 8.30 3.44
N GLU A 324 11.87 8.08 3.89
CA GLU A 324 11.04 9.14 4.49
C GLU A 324 11.67 9.67 5.78
N ILE A 325 12.14 8.79 6.68
CA ILE A 325 12.84 9.17 7.91
C ILE A 325 14.11 9.98 7.59
N LEU A 326 14.92 9.51 6.63
CA LEU A 326 16.17 10.18 6.24
C LEU A 326 15.91 11.55 5.60
N ALA A 327 14.88 11.66 4.76
CA ALA A 327 14.48 12.92 4.15
C ALA A 327 14.05 13.94 5.20
N ASP A 328 13.27 13.53 6.20
CA ASP A 328 12.88 14.38 7.33
C ASP A 328 14.08 14.82 8.19
N LEU A 329 15.10 13.97 8.31
CA LEU A 329 16.37 14.31 8.98
C LEU A 329 17.32 15.15 8.11
N GLY A 330 16.99 15.40 6.84
CA GLY A 330 17.83 16.13 5.90
C GLY A 330 19.08 15.36 5.44
N ALA A 331 19.07 14.03 5.58
CA ALA A 331 20.15 13.14 5.14
C ALA A 331 19.87 12.57 3.73
N ARG A 332 20.92 12.20 2.98
CA ARG A 332 20.74 11.49 1.71
C ARG A 332 20.05 10.15 1.93
N SER A 333 19.15 9.83 1.01
CA SER A 333 18.67 8.45 0.83
C SER A 333 19.85 7.55 0.45
N ALA A 334 20.04 6.49 1.24
CA ALA A 334 21.09 5.49 1.02
C ALA A 334 20.51 4.15 0.52
N VAL A 335 19.18 3.99 0.50
CA VAL A 335 18.50 2.72 0.26
C VAL A 335 17.92 2.70 -1.15
N GLY A 336 18.57 1.99 -2.08
CA GLY A 336 18.00 1.70 -3.39
C GLY A 336 17.04 0.51 -3.31
N ALA A 337 15.95 0.54 -4.09
CA ALA A 337 14.94 -0.54 -4.13
C ALA A 337 15.50 -1.94 -4.48
N ALA A 338 16.74 -2.02 -4.99
CA ALA A 338 17.38 -3.26 -5.39
C ALA A 338 18.18 -3.98 -4.28
N ASP A 339 18.48 -3.32 -3.15
CA ASP A 339 19.17 -3.94 -2.01
C ASP A 339 19.02 -3.07 -0.74
N PRO A 340 18.02 -3.35 0.12
CA PRO A 340 17.78 -2.57 1.34
C PRO A 340 18.88 -2.72 2.41
N LEU A 341 19.80 -3.69 2.27
CA LEU A 341 20.83 -4.03 3.25
C LEU A 341 22.26 -3.65 2.80
N ALA A 342 22.45 -3.23 1.54
CA ALA A 342 23.78 -2.87 1.03
C ALA A 342 24.11 -1.38 1.19
N VAL A 343 24.34 -0.95 2.43
CA VAL A 343 25.18 0.23 2.70
C VAL A 343 26.24 -0.11 3.73
N GLU A 344 27.03 -1.15 3.43
CA GLU A 344 28.47 -1.23 3.75
C GLU A 344 29.13 -2.50 3.16
N SER A 345 29.57 -2.45 1.89
CA SER A 345 30.38 -3.54 1.33
C SER A 345 31.45 -3.12 0.29
N LEU A 346 31.57 -1.83 -0.07
CA LEU A 346 32.45 -1.42 -1.17
C LEU A 346 33.95 -1.24 -0.83
N ALA A 347 34.39 -1.45 0.41
CA ALA A 347 35.83 -1.43 0.77
C ALA A 347 36.44 -2.82 1.02
N ALA A 348 35.64 -3.86 1.30
CA ALA A 348 36.13 -5.18 1.70
C ALA A 348 36.37 -6.14 0.51
N ALA A 349 35.70 -5.93 -0.63
CA ALA A 349 35.78 -6.83 -1.79
C ALA A 349 37.07 -6.67 -2.63
N ARG A 350 37.84 -5.58 -2.45
CA ARG A 350 39.08 -5.33 -3.23
C ARG A 350 40.37 -5.92 -2.64
N ARG A 351 40.36 -6.43 -1.39
CA ARG A 351 41.55 -7.06 -0.78
C ARG A 351 41.59 -8.58 -0.88
N ARG A 352 40.50 -9.25 -1.27
CA ARG A 352 40.45 -10.72 -1.41
C ARG A 352 40.89 -11.26 -2.79
N ARG A 353 41.23 -10.39 -3.75
CA ARG A 353 41.77 -10.80 -5.08
C ARG A 353 43.31 -10.78 -5.19
N ARG A 354 44.07 -10.63 -4.09
CA ARG A 354 45.54 -10.51 -4.15
C ARG A 354 46.35 -11.50 -3.30
N ALA A 355 45.74 -12.58 -2.81
CA ALA A 355 46.48 -13.62 -2.10
C ALA A 355 46.05 -15.03 -2.58
N GLN A 356 46.58 -15.44 -3.72
CA GLN A 356 46.79 -16.85 -4.07
C GLN A 356 48.31 -17.08 -4.05
N PRO A 357 48.83 -18.09 -3.34
CA PRO A 357 50.11 -18.66 -3.67
C PRO A 357 49.94 -19.77 -4.73
N LEU A 358 50.72 -19.64 -5.79
CA LEU A 358 51.06 -20.65 -6.77
C LEU A 358 51.83 -21.81 -6.13
N HIS A 359 51.57 -23.05 -6.54
CA HIS A 359 52.51 -24.17 -6.79
C HIS A 359 51.69 -25.32 -7.39
N SER A 360 51.62 -25.45 -8.73
CA SER A 360 52.54 -26.12 -9.67
C SER A 360 52.56 -27.65 -9.56
N ALA A 361 52.07 -28.26 -10.65
CA ALA A 361 51.98 -29.68 -10.99
C ALA A 361 53.32 -30.44 -11.03
N THR A 362 53.23 -31.79 -10.98
CA THR A 362 53.85 -32.70 -11.98
C THR A 362 53.26 -34.12 -11.89
N ASP A 363 52.47 -34.42 -12.91
CA ASP A 363 52.31 -35.59 -13.80
C ASP A 363 53.03 -36.97 -13.61
N THR A 364 52.38 -37.98 -14.23
CA THR A 364 52.81 -39.35 -14.71
C THR A 364 53.02 -40.49 -13.68
N ALA A 365 52.64 -41.78 -13.83
CA ALA A 365 51.98 -42.65 -14.83
C ALA A 365 51.60 -44.04 -14.15
N PRO A 366 51.00 -45.06 -14.84
CA PRO A 366 50.13 -46.12 -14.25
C PRO A 366 50.72 -47.56 -14.11
N LEU A 367 49.85 -48.57 -13.86
CA LEU A 367 49.97 -50.07 -13.81
C LEU A 367 49.88 -50.62 -12.36
N GLU A 368 49.23 -51.74 -11.97
CA GLU A 368 48.70 -52.96 -12.64
C GLU A 368 47.81 -53.77 -11.65
N GLU A 369 46.93 -54.59 -12.23
CA GLU A 369 46.16 -55.80 -11.85
C GLU A 369 45.99 -56.38 -10.41
N GLU A 370 44.82 -57.01 -10.22
CA GLU A 370 44.34 -57.83 -9.08
C GLU A 370 45.22 -59.07 -8.77
N PRO A 371 44.96 -59.78 -7.66
CA PRO A 371 44.20 -61.03 -7.84
C PRO A 371 43.12 -61.31 -6.77
N ARG A 372 42.03 -61.92 -7.22
CA ARG A 372 41.08 -62.70 -6.41
C ARG A 372 41.64 -64.08 -6.06
N TYR A 373 41.44 -64.53 -4.83
CA TYR A 373 41.21 -65.92 -4.33
C TYR A 373 41.00 -65.76 -2.80
N ALA A 374 40.07 -66.37 -2.09
CA ALA A 374 39.20 -67.53 -2.30
C ALA A 374 37.90 -67.35 -1.48
#